data_AF-A0A8T0KZQ3-F1
#
_entry.id   AF-A0A8T0KZQ3-F1
#
_cell.length_a   1.000
_cell.length_b   1.000
_cell.length_c   1.000
_cell.angle_alpha   90.00
_cell.angle_beta   90.00
_cell.angle_gamma   90.00
#
_symmetry.space_group_name_H-M   'P 1'
#
loop_
_entity.id
_entity.type
_entity.pdbx_description
1 polymer ?
#
loop_
_entity_poly.entity_id
_entity_poly.type
_entity_poly.pdbx_seq_one_letter_code
_entity_poly.pdbx_strand_id
1 'polypeptide(L)'
;MIALKFIHPSTPTNIKYNIHSSRILNTKGYTICLCKSNESDSQAPQPGDIRKQELLAQIAILQTQKVRLTNYLDDRSAYLAKFGEEAKAEFDKIGEDALQELDEASARITANIESQKVEFEESAELFRQEIKEREKELHEFEVQMEDGRNEGLFFKNLRKKAPVDIAKAKEEAEKIKNVTREKAGSRTRKGIYLFFIGLLTFAIVDSIASPSTDWRKEAVLGAIVLALVSQLIYEQSMSSETGKIRKANTEEKKN
;
A
#
# COMPACT_ATOMS: atom_id res chain seq x y z
N MET A 1 -12.83 26.30 -2.32
CA MET A 1 -12.50 25.73 -3.64
C MET A 1 -11.39 26.57 -4.25
N ILE A 2 -10.17 26.05 -4.24
CA ILE A 2 -9.02 26.67 -4.93
C ILE A 2 -8.53 25.61 -5.91
N ALA A 3 -8.59 25.94 -7.20
CA ALA A 3 -8.27 25.06 -8.30
C ALA A 3 -6.75 24.82 -8.35
N LEU A 4 -6.31 23.56 -8.22
CA LEU A 4 -4.94 23.17 -8.55
C LEU A 4 -4.80 23.04 -10.07
N LYS A 5 -4.02 23.91 -10.69
CA LYS A 5 -3.49 23.71 -12.04
C LYS A 5 -2.25 22.82 -11.94
N PHE A 6 -2.30 21.65 -12.56
CA PHE A 6 -1.13 20.80 -12.79
C PHE A 6 -0.24 21.45 -13.85
N ILE A 7 1.02 21.71 -13.48
CA ILE A 7 2.07 22.10 -14.43
C ILE A 7 2.83 20.83 -14.79
N HIS A 8 2.83 20.53 -16.08
CA HIS A 8 3.55 19.43 -16.72
C HIS A 8 5.06 19.69 -16.66
N PRO A 9 5.91 18.78 -16.15
CA PRO A 9 7.35 18.88 -16.36
C PRO A 9 7.68 18.19 -17.69
N SER A 10 7.94 18.95 -18.74
CA SER A 10 8.62 18.45 -19.93
C SER A 10 10.11 18.78 -19.80
N THR A 11 10.93 17.75 -19.56
CA THR A 11 12.37 17.82 -19.71
C THR A 11 12.75 17.53 -21.16
N PRO A 12 13.60 18.34 -21.79
CA PRO A 12 14.45 17.86 -22.86
C PRO A 12 15.87 17.63 -22.33
N THR A 13 16.22 16.35 -22.14
CA THR A 13 17.58 15.85 -21.96
C THR A 13 18.30 15.77 -23.32
N ASN A 14 18.95 16.85 -23.76
CA ASN A 14 20.18 16.75 -24.56
C ASN A 14 20.85 18.12 -24.71
N ILE A 15 21.77 18.45 -23.80
CA ILE A 15 22.77 19.47 -24.08
C ILE A 15 24.13 18.78 -23.98
N LYS A 16 24.68 18.43 -25.14
CA LYS A 16 26.08 18.05 -25.27
C LYS A 16 26.92 19.29 -25.03
N TYR A 17 27.45 19.45 -23.81
CA TYR A 17 28.45 20.47 -23.53
C TYR A 17 29.78 20.02 -24.14
N ASN A 18 30.11 20.54 -25.32
CA ASN A 18 31.49 20.48 -25.81
C ASN A 18 32.28 21.58 -25.09
N ILE A 19 32.83 21.26 -23.93
CA ILE A 19 33.76 22.14 -23.21
C ILE A 19 35.08 22.10 -23.96
N HIS A 20 35.22 22.93 -24.98
CA HIS A 20 36.53 23.23 -25.53
C HIS A 20 37.22 24.21 -24.57
N SER A 21 37.95 23.68 -23.60
CA SER A 21 38.96 24.46 -22.88
C SER A 21 40.08 24.79 -23.87
N SER A 22 39.97 25.91 -24.57
CA SER A 22 41.12 26.48 -25.27
C SER A 22 41.98 27.18 -24.21
N ARG A 23 42.95 26.42 -23.68
CA ARG A 23 44.04 26.95 -22.86
C ARG A 23 44.89 27.88 -23.75
N ILE A 24 44.55 29.17 -23.79
CA ILE A 24 45.34 30.19 -24.49
C ILE A 24 46.53 30.52 -23.59
N LEU A 25 47.66 29.85 -23.83
CA LEU A 25 48.96 30.25 -23.31
C LEU A 25 49.40 31.53 -24.03
N ASN A 26 49.10 32.69 -23.45
CA ASN A 26 49.67 33.96 -23.89
C ASN A 26 51.11 34.08 -23.38
N THR A 27 52.07 33.51 -24.12
CA THR A 27 53.48 33.89 -23.98
C THR A 27 53.74 35.01 -24.97
N LYS A 28 53.72 36.27 -24.52
CA LYS A 28 54.09 37.42 -25.33
C LYS A 28 55.30 38.09 -24.68
N GLY A 29 56.46 37.89 -25.30
CA GLY A 29 57.71 38.54 -24.89
C GLY A 29 57.61 40.05 -25.04
N TYR A 30 57.96 40.77 -23.97
CA TYR A 30 58.18 42.20 -24.01
C TYR A 30 59.63 42.46 -24.44
N THR A 31 59.83 42.91 -25.68
CA THR A 31 61.10 43.53 -26.08
C THR A 31 61.10 44.97 -25.56
N ILE A 32 61.83 45.18 -24.47
CA ILE A 32 62.16 46.50 -23.93
C ILE A 32 62.94 47.26 -25.01
N CYS A 33 62.34 48.30 -25.56
CA CYS A 33 63.02 49.24 -26.46
C CYS A 33 63.94 50.12 -25.62
N LEU A 34 65.25 49.87 -25.66
CA LEU A 34 66.26 50.82 -25.20
C LEU A 34 66.37 51.95 -26.23
N CYS A 35 65.86 53.14 -25.88
CA CYS A 35 66.13 54.37 -26.63
C CYS A 35 67.61 54.73 -26.48
N LYS A 36 68.36 54.59 -27.58
CA LYS A 36 69.74 55.05 -27.72
C LYS A 36 69.69 56.55 -28.06
N SER A 37 70.22 57.40 -27.17
CA SER A 37 70.33 58.84 -27.38
C SER A 37 71.47 59.14 -28.36
N ASN A 38 71.13 59.55 -29.58
CA ASN A 38 72.06 60.31 -30.42
C ASN A 38 71.53 61.75 -30.49
N GLU A 39 72.39 62.69 -30.11
CA GLU A 39 72.19 64.13 -30.27
C GLU A 39 71.89 64.45 -31.74
N SER A 40 70.72 65.05 -31.99
CA SER A 40 70.45 65.86 -33.17
C SER A 40 69.29 66.78 -32.85
N ASP A 41 69.65 68.06 -32.75
CA ASP A 41 68.88 69.27 -32.93
C ASP A 41 67.41 69.29 -32.48
N SER A 42 67.21 70.06 -31.40
CA SER A 42 65.96 70.58 -30.88
C SER A 42 64.96 70.97 -31.98
N GLN A 43 64.06 70.05 -32.33
CA GLN A 43 62.78 70.37 -32.93
C GLN A 43 61.69 70.12 -31.88
N ALA A 44 60.89 71.15 -31.60
CA ALA A 44 59.82 71.13 -30.61
C ALA A 44 58.91 69.89 -30.79
N PRO A 45 58.29 69.36 -29.72
CA PRO A 45 57.46 68.17 -29.79
C PRO A 45 56.35 68.39 -30.81
N GLN A 46 56.43 67.73 -31.96
CA GLN A 46 55.38 67.76 -32.96
C GLN A 46 54.10 67.18 -32.32
N PRO A 47 52.95 67.88 -32.40
CA PRO A 47 51.69 67.35 -31.90
C PRO A 47 51.43 65.98 -32.54
N GLY A 48 51.27 64.95 -31.71
CA GLY A 48 50.92 63.61 -32.21
C GLY A 48 49.60 63.66 -32.97
N ASP A 49 49.48 62.84 -34.01
CA ASP A 49 48.26 62.74 -34.83
C ASP A 49 47.05 62.43 -33.93
N ILE A 50 46.15 63.41 -33.78
CA ILE A 50 44.99 63.38 -32.89
C ILE A 50 44.11 62.14 -33.19
N ARG A 51 44.02 61.72 -34.46
CA ARG A 51 43.24 60.54 -34.86
C ARG A 51 43.84 59.24 -34.33
N LYS A 52 45.17 59.15 -34.30
CA LYS A 52 45.87 57.97 -33.76
C LYS A 52 45.77 57.91 -32.24
N GLN A 53 45.83 59.05 -31.58
CA GLN A 53 45.66 59.13 -30.12
C GLN A 53 44.24 58.76 -29.69
N GLU A 54 43.22 59.23 -30.41
CA GLU A 54 41.82 58.85 -30.19
C GLU A 54 41.59 57.36 -30.41
N LEU A 55 42.15 56.78 -31.48
CA LEU A 55 42.06 55.35 -31.74
C LEU A 55 42.72 54.51 -30.62
N LEU A 56 43.89 54.95 -30.12
CA LEU A 56 44.55 54.31 -28.99
C LEU A 56 43.72 54.40 -27.70
N ALA A 57 43.07 55.54 -27.45
CA ALA A 57 42.17 55.72 -26.31
C ALA A 57 40.98 54.76 -26.40
N GLN A 58 40.36 54.61 -27.57
CA GLN A 58 39.26 53.67 -27.79
C GLN A 58 39.69 52.21 -27.60
N ILE A 59 40.88 51.83 -28.09
CA ILE A 59 41.43 50.49 -27.86
C ILE A 59 41.66 50.23 -26.37
N ALA A 60 42.20 51.20 -25.64
CA ALA A 60 42.43 51.08 -24.19
C ALA A 60 41.11 50.93 -23.41
N ILE A 61 40.08 51.70 -23.78
CA ILE A 61 38.73 51.57 -23.20
C ILE A 61 38.15 50.18 -23.47
N LEU A 62 38.21 49.69 -24.72
CA LEU A 62 37.71 48.37 -25.08
C LEU A 62 38.45 47.24 -24.36
N GLN A 63 39.78 47.35 -24.24
CA GLN A 63 40.57 46.38 -23.48
C GLN A 63 40.20 46.38 -21.99
N THR A 64 39.97 47.55 -21.40
CA THR A 64 39.53 47.69 -20.00
C THR A 64 38.16 47.06 -19.78
N GLN A 65 37.21 47.34 -20.68
CA GLN A 65 35.86 46.76 -20.63
C GLN A 65 35.89 45.24 -20.80
N LYS A 66 36.74 44.73 -21.68
CA LYS A 66 36.94 43.29 -21.87
C LYS A 66 37.42 42.63 -20.57
N VAL A 67 38.46 43.17 -19.93
CA VAL A 67 38.97 42.63 -18.66
C VAL A 67 37.88 42.65 -17.59
N ARG A 68 37.12 43.74 -17.47
CA ARG A 68 36.02 43.85 -16.51
C ARG A 68 34.94 42.79 -16.74
N LEU A 69 34.55 42.56 -17.99
CA LEU A 69 33.53 41.56 -18.33
C LEU A 69 34.02 40.14 -18.06
N THR A 70 35.28 39.84 -18.40
CA THR A 70 35.88 38.53 -18.11
C THR A 70 35.93 38.28 -16.60
N ASN A 71 36.39 39.25 -15.81
CA ASN A 71 36.42 39.10 -14.35
C ASN A 71 35.01 38.87 -13.77
N TYR A 72 34.00 39.62 -14.24
CA TYR A 72 32.62 39.41 -13.79
C TYR A 72 32.08 38.02 -14.16
N LEU A 73 32.41 37.54 -15.36
CA LEU A 73 32.02 36.20 -15.80
C LEU A 73 32.69 35.12 -14.95
N ASP A 74 33.99 35.27 -14.66
CA ASP A 74 34.75 34.36 -13.82
C ASP A 74 34.17 34.32 -12.40
N ASP A 75 33.93 35.48 -11.77
CA ASP A 75 33.32 35.59 -10.44
C ASP A 75 31.94 34.92 -10.39
N ARG A 76 31.10 35.18 -11.42
CA ARG A 76 29.77 34.60 -11.48
C ARG A 76 29.82 33.08 -11.69
N SER A 77 30.75 32.60 -12.51
CA SER A 77 30.95 31.17 -12.75
C SER A 77 31.42 30.45 -11.48
N ALA A 78 32.34 31.04 -10.71
CA ALA A 78 32.81 30.51 -9.44
C ALA A 78 31.69 30.48 -8.40
N TYR A 79 30.89 31.55 -8.32
CA TYR A 79 29.71 31.59 -7.46
C TYR A 79 28.70 30.47 -7.79
N LEU A 80 28.39 30.28 -9.07
CA LEU A 80 27.47 29.23 -9.51
C LEU A 80 28.01 27.82 -9.24
N ALA A 81 29.32 27.60 -9.41
CA ALA A 81 29.95 26.34 -9.07
C ALA A 81 29.83 26.05 -7.56
N LYS A 82 30.17 27.03 -6.70
CA LYS A 82 30.03 26.90 -5.25
C LYS A 82 28.59 26.64 -4.84
N PHE A 83 27.64 27.37 -5.42
CA PHE A 83 26.21 27.17 -5.14
C PHE A 83 25.75 25.76 -5.51
N GLY A 84 26.20 25.22 -6.65
CA GLY A 84 25.90 23.86 -7.06
C GLY A 84 26.48 22.80 -6.12
N GLU A 85 27.73 22.99 -5.68
CA GLU A 85 28.37 22.09 -4.71
C GLU A 85 27.69 22.13 -3.33
N GLU A 86 27.33 23.33 -2.85
CA GLU A 86 26.64 23.53 -1.58
C GLU A 86 25.23 22.92 -1.62
N ALA A 87 24.46 23.18 -2.68
CA ALA A 87 23.14 22.57 -2.86
C ALA A 87 23.23 21.04 -2.90
N LYS A 88 24.22 20.48 -3.60
CA LYS A 88 24.44 19.04 -3.62
C LYS A 88 24.75 18.49 -2.22
N ALA A 89 25.66 19.14 -1.49
CA ALA A 89 26.02 18.73 -0.13
C ALA A 89 24.81 18.80 0.82
N GLU A 90 23.96 19.82 0.70
CA GLU A 90 22.72 19.91 1.48
C GLU A 90 21.73 18.81 1.12
N PHE A 91 21.54 18.48 -0.15
CA PHE A 91 20.68 17.38 -0.56
C PHE A 91 21.19 16.02 -0.08
N ASP A 92 22.50 15.78 -0.22
CA ASP A 92 23.13 14.55 0.26
C ASP A 92 22.95 14.41 1.78
N LYS A 93 23.16 15.51 2.53
CA LYS A 93 22.93 15.56 3.98
C LYS A 93 21.46 15.28 4.36
N ILE A 94 20.50 15.94 3.71
CA ILE A 94 19.07 15.72 3.97
C ILE A 94 18.70 14.25 3.69
N GLY A 95 19.25 13.66 2.63
CA GLY A 95 19.04 12.26 2.31
C GLY A 95 19.58 11.32 3.39
N GLU A 96 20.80 11.58 3.86
CA GLU A 96 21.44 10.79 4.93
C GLU A 96 20.69 10.93 6.26
N ASP A 97 20.36 12.15 6.68
CA ASP A 97 19.61 12.43 7.91
C ASP A 97 18.23 11.74 7.88
N ALA A 98 17.51 11.79 6.75
CA ALA A 98 16.20 11.15 6.61
C ALA A 98 16.28 9.62 6.67
N LEU A 99 17.32 9.02 6.08
CA LEU A 99 17.54 7.57 6.17
C LEU A 99 17.88 7.16 7.60
N GLN A 100 18.71 7.94 8.29
CA GLN A 100 19.06 7.69 9.68
C GLN A 100 17.85 7.75 10.61
N GLU A 101 17.00 8.79 10.47
CA GLU A 101 15.76 8.92 11.25
C GLU A 101 14.80 7.75 10.99
N LEU A 102 14.71 7.29 9.74
CA LEU A 102 13.89 6.14 9.36
C LEU A 102 14.39 4.84 10.00
N ASP A 103 15.70 4.59 9.96
CA ASP A 103 16.31 3.41 10.56
C ASP A 103 16.13 3.41 12.09
N GLU A 104 16.28 4.56 12.74
CA GLU A 104 16.04 4.72 14.17
C GLU A 104 14.56 4.48 14.53
N ALA A 105 13.63 5.03 13.74
CA ALA A 105 12.20 4.80 13.94
C ALA A 105 11.84 3.32 13.76
N SER A 106 12.40 2.67 12.73
CA SER A 106 12.23 1.24 12.50
C SER A 106 12.74 0.42 13.68
N ALA A 107 13.95 0.70 14.16
CA ALA A 107 14.53 0.02 15.32
C ALA A 107 13.65 0.16 16.58
N ARG A 108 13.11 1.36 16.83
CA ARG A 108 12.18 1.61 17.96
C ARG A 108 10.89 0.79 17.83
N ILE A 109 10.29 0.74 16.64
CA ILE A 109 9.07 -0.04 16.38
C ILE A 109 9.34 -1.53 16.58
N THR A 110 10.42 -2.05 16.01
CA THR A 110 10.80 -3.46 16.16
C THR A 110 11.04 -3.83 17.61
N ALA A 111 11.74 -2.99 18.37
CA ALA A 111 11.97 -3.23 19.80
C ALA A 111 10.67 -3.26 20.61
N ASN A 112 9.72 -2.37 20.31
CA ASN A 112 8.41 -2.35 20.97
C ASN A 112 7.58 -3.61 20.63
N ILE A 113 7.57 -4.03 19.37
CA ILE A 113 6.89 -5.26 18.95
C ILE A 113 7.50 -6.48 19.63
N GLU A 114 8.83 -6.57 19.72
CA GLU A 114 9.48 -7.70 20.38
C GLU A 114 9.17 -7.72 21.89
N SER A 115 9.15 -6.55 22.55
CA SER A 115 8.73 -6.45 23.96
C SER A 115 7.31 -6.98 24.16
N GLN A 116 6.36 -6.53 23.34
CA GLN A 116 4.96 -7.00 23.41
C GLN A 116 4.82 -8.48 23.08
N LYS A 117 5.62 -8.99 22.14
CA LYS A 117 5.64 -10.41 21.79
C LYS A 117 6.11 -11.27 22.95
N VAL A 118 7.16 -10.85 23.67
CA VAL A 118 7.65 -11.57 24.85
C VAL A 118 6.59 -11.60 25.95
N GLU A 119 5.95 -10.46 26.26
CA GLU A 119 4.84 -10.40 27.23
C GLU A 119 3.65 -11.29 26.82
N PHE A 120 3.36 -11.33 25.51
CA PHE A 120 2.32 -12.20 24.97
C PHE A 120 2.70 -13.69 25.07
N GLU A 121 3.96 -14.05 24.84
CA GLU A 121 4.46 -15.41 24.96
C GLU A 121 4.40 -15.89 26.42
N GLU A 122 4.85 -15.07 27.37
CA GLU A 122 4.77 -15.37 28.80
C GLU A 122 3.31 -15.56 29.27
N SER A 123 2.39 -14.69 28.84
CA SER A 123 0.97 -14.83 29.18
C SER A 123 0.30 -16.04 28.52
N ALA A 124 0.67 -16.36 27.27
CA ALA A 124 0.18 -17.55 26.58
C ALA A 124 0.63 -18.86 27.27
N GLU A 125 1.86 -18.90 27.79
CA GLU A 125 2.35 -20.03 28.58
C GLU A 125 1.56 -20.21 29.87
N LEU A 126 1.29 -19.11 30.59
CA LEU A 126 0.46 -19.13 31.80
C LEU A 126 -0.96 -19.64 31.51
N PHE A 127 -1.62 -19.13 30.47
CA PHE A 127 -2.94 -19.63 30.07
C PHE A 127 -2.93 -21.09 29.68
N ARG A 128 -1.87 -21.57 29.02
CA ARG A 128 -1.73 -22.98 28.67
C ARG A 128 -1.61 -23.86 29.91
N GLN A 129 -0.93 -23.39 30.94
CA GLN A 129 -0.86 -24.11 32.22
C GLN A 129 -2.22 -24.10 32.93
N GLU A 130 -2.89 -22.94 33.00
CA GLU A 130 -4.22 -22.83 33.61
C GLU A 130 -5.24 -23.76 32.94
N ILE A 131 -5.27 -23.81 31.60
CA ILE A 131 -6.15 -24.72 30.85
C ILE A 131 -5.87 -26.18 31.22
N LYS A 132 -4.61 -26.59 31.36
CA LYS A 132 -4.27 -27.98 31.75
C LYS A 132 -4.76 -28.31 33.16
N GLU A 133 -4.66 -27.36 34.08
CA GLU A 133 -5.14 -27.53 35.45
C GLU A 133 -6.67 -27.61 35.49
N ARG A 134 -7.36 -26.72 34.76
CA ARG A 134 -8.82 -26.75 34.60
C ARG A 134 -9.32 -28.04 33.95
N GLU A 135 -8.62 -28.56 32.95
CA GLU A 135 -8.95 -29.83 32.29
C GLU A 135 -8.85 -31.00 33.27
N LYS A 136 -7.83 -30.99 34.14
CA LYS A 136 -7.69 -32.01 35.19
C LYS A 136 -8.81 -31.94 36.22
N GLU A 137 -9.15 -30.73 36.68
CA GLU A 137 -10.27 -30.47 37.58
C GLU A 137 -11.59 -30.96 36.99
N LEU A 138 -11.83 -30.67 35.69
CA LEU A 138 -13.01 -31.11 34.97
C LEU A 138 -13.06 -32.64 34.84
N HIS A 139 -11.94 -33.28 34.54
CA HIS A 139 -11.87 -34.73 34.46
C HIS A 139 -12.17 -35.40 35.80
N GLU A 140 -11.64 -34.86 36.90
CA GLU A 140 -11.93 -35.35 38.24
C GLU A 140 -13.42 -35.16 38.59
N PHE A 141 -14.01 -34.03 38.23
CA PHE A 141 -15.44 -33.78 38.40
C PHE A 141 -16.31 -34.76 37.59
N GLU A 142 -15.91 -35.09 36.36
CA GLU A 142 -16.64 -36.04 35.51
C GLU A 142 -16.59 -37.46 36.09
N VAL A 143 -15.43 -37.90 36.61
CA VAL A 143 -15.30 -39.17 37.33
C VAL A 143 -16.20 -39.19 38.57
N GLN A 144 -16.18 -38.13 39.39
CA GLN A 144 -17.03 -38.03 40.57
C GLN A 144 -18.52 -38.03 40.22
N MET A 145 -18.93 -37.39 39.12
CA MET A 145 -20.31 -37.44 38.65
C MET A 145 -20.70 -38.83 38.17
N GLU A 146 -19.85 -39.52 37.40
CA GLU A 146 -20.14 -40.87 36.92
C GLU A 146 -20.28 -41.84 38.09
N ASP A 147 -19.39 -41.75 39.09
CA ASP A 147 -19.45 -42.55 40.32
C ASP A 147 -20.69 -42.20 41.15
N GLY A 148 -20.96 -40.91 41.41
CA GLY A 148 -22.16 -40.46 42.14
C GLY A 148 -23.47 -40.84 41.45
N ARG A 149 -23.51 -40.85 40.11
CA ARG A 149 -24.66 -41.34 39.34
C ARG A 149 -24.82 -42.85 39.44
N ASN A 150 -23.73 -43.59 39.66
CA ASN A 150 -23.71 -45.05 39.81
C ASN A 150 -23.95 -45.52 41.26
N GLU A 151 -23.82 -44.63 42.25
CA GLU A 151 -24.12 -44.89 43.67
C GLU A 151 -25.59 -44.69 44.04
N GLY A 152 -26.38 -43.99 43.22
CA GLY A 152 -27.83 -44.00 43.33
C GLY A 152 -28.40 -45.39 43.03
N LEU A 153 -29.01 -46.06 44.03
CA LEU A 153 -29.68 -47.37 43.94
C LEU A 153 -30.64 -47.54 42.74
N PHE A 154 -31.06 -46.44 42.12
CA PHE A 154 -31.93 -46.41 40.94
C PHE A 154 -31.23 -46.67 39.60
N PHE A 155 -29.96 -46.28 39.39
CA PHE A 155 -29.36 -46.23 38.04
C PHE A 155 -28.51 -47.44 37.67
N LYS A 156 -28.06 -48.26 38.64
CA LYS A 156 -27.33 -49.53 38.38
C LYS A 156 -28.10 -50.47 37.45
N ASN A 157 -29.43 -50.41 37.45
CA ASN A 157 -30.28 -51.26 36.61
C ASN A 157 -30.56 -50.69 35.21
N LEU A 158 -30.31 -49.40 34.93
CA LEU A 158 -30.62 -48.76 33.65
C LEU A 158 -29.54 -48.98 32.57
N ARG A 159 -28.33 -49.44 32.95
CA ARG A 159 -27.28 -49.84 31.99
C ARG A 159 -27.57 -51.17 31.27
N LYS A 160 -28.55 -51.96 31.74
CA LYS A 160 -29.06 -53.09 30.96
C LYS A 160 -29.89 -52.54 29.80
N LYS A 161 -29.21 -52.17 28.72
CA LYS A 161 -29.81 -51.71 27.47
C LYS A 161 -30.77 -52.79 26.98
N ALA A 162 -32.07 -52.62 27.20
CA ALA A 162 -33.08 -53.40 26.51
C ALA A 162 -32.89 -53.16 25.00
N PRO A 163 -33.01 -54.19 24.14
CA PRO A 163 -32.84 -54.02 22.71
C PRO A 163 -33.90 -53.03 22.22
N VAL A 164 -33.46 -51.81 21.88
CA VAL A 164 -34.31 -50.81 21.26
C VAL A 164 -34.63 -51.31 19.86
N ASP A 165 -35.91 -51.43 19.57
CA ASP A 165 -36.44 -51.91 18.30
C ASP A 165 -36.10 -50.89 17.19
N ILE A 166 -34.95 -51.10 16.53
CA ILE A 166 -34.33 -50.21 15.54
C ILE A 166 -35.30 -49.89 14.40
N ALA A 167 -36.26 -50.78 14.12
CA ALA A 167 -37.29 -50.59 13.11
C ALA A 167 -38.23 -49.42 13.45
N LYS A 168 -38.73 -49.33 14.69
CA LYS A 168 -39.63 -48.25 15.13
C LYS A 168 -38.92 -46.90 15.20
N ALA A 169 -37.67 -46.88 15.64
CA ALA A 169 -36.87 -45.66 15.70
C ALA A 169 -36.57 -45.09 14.31
N LYS A 170 -36.37 -45.96 13.30
CA LYS A 170 -36.20 -45.52 11.90
C LYS A 170 -37.50 -44.98 11.30
N GLU A 171 -38.64 -45.60 11.60
CA GLU A 171 -39.95 -45.13 11.12
C GLU A 171 -40.29 -43.74 11.67
N GLU A 172 -40.04 -43.50 12.96
CA GLU A 172 -40.25 -42.19 13.58
C GLU A 172 -39.30 -41.12 13.01
N ALA A 173 -38.04 -41.48 12.75
CA ALA A 173 -37.08 -40.58 12.10
C ALA A 173 -37.48 -40.22 10.67
N GLU A 174 -38.03 -41.17 9.89
CA GLU A 174 -38.56 -40.88 8.56
C GLU A 174 -39.81 -40.00 8.60
N LYS A 175 -40.69 -40.20 9.60
CA LYS A 175 -41.86 -39.35 9.81
C LYS A 175 -41.48 -37.91 10.13
N ILE A 176 -40.47 -37.71 10.99
CA ILE A 176 -39.94 -36.38 11.32
C ILE A 176 -39.25 -35.74 10.11
N LYS A 177 -38.50 -36.53 9.33
CA LYS A 177 -37.87 -36.07 8.07
C LYS A 177 -38.92 -35.62 7.05
N ASN A 178 -40.02 -36.36 6.91
CA ASN A 178 -41.11 -36.02 5.98
C ASN A 178 -41.87 -34.76 6.40
N VAL A 179 -42.17 -34.58 7.70
CA VAL A 179 -42.82 -33.36 8.21
C VAL A 179 -41.90 -32.13 8.07
N THR A 180 -40.60 -32.30 8.31
CA THR A 180 -39.61 -31.24 8.09
C THR A 180 -39.49 -30.88 6.61
N ARG A 181 -39.54 -31.88 5.71
CA ARG A 181 -39.50 -31.71 4.25
C ARG A 181 -40.72 -30.97 3.71
N GLU A 182 -41.92 -31.23 4.24
CA GLU A 182 -43.14 -30.53 3.85
C GLU A 182 -43.15 -29.05 4.29
N LYS A 183 -42.55 -28.74 5.45
CA LYS A 183 -42.37 -27.35 5.90
C LYS A 183 -41.21 -26.61 5.22
N ALA A 184 -40.24 -27.32 4.64
CA ALA A 184 -39.04 -26.76 4.02
C ALA A 184 -39.25 -26.10 2.65
N GLY A 185 -40.46 -26.19 2.06
CA GLY A 185 -40.75 -25.64 0.73
C GLY A 185 -41.75 -24.48 0.71
N SER A 186 -41.95 -23.74 1.82
CA SER A 186 -43.01 -22.74 1.90
C SER A 186 -42.75 -21.54 0.99
N ARG A 187 -43.78 -21.14 0.23
CA ARG A 187 -43.73 -20.04 -0.76
C ARG A 187 -43.32 -18.71 -0.12
N THR A 188 -43.61 -18.53 1.17
CA THR A 188 -43.26 -17.35 1.97
C THR A 188 -41.75 -17.21 2.20
N ARG A 189 -41.03 -18.30 2.50
CA ARG A 189 -39.57 -18.26 2.73
C ARG A 189 -38.81 -17.92 1.46
N LYS A 190 -39.21 -18.49 0.32
CA LYS A 190 -38.65 -18.17 -1.01
C LYS A 190 -38.81 -16.68 -1.36
N GLY A 191 -39.96 -16.08 -1.01
CA GLY A 191 -40.19 -14.64 -1.19
C GLY A 191 -39.24 -13.78 -0.36
N ILE A 192 -38.98 -14.18 0.89
CA ILE A 192 -38.05 -13.47 1.79
C ILE A 192 -36.61 -13.55 1.27
N TYR A 193 -36.14 -14.71 0.82
CA TYR A 193 -34.81 -14.85 0.23
C TYR A 193 -34.64 -14.00 -1.03
N LEU A 194 -35.62 -14.01 -1.94
CA LEU A 194 -35.60 -13.18 -3.14
C LEU A 194 -35.61 -11.68 -2.82
N PHE A 195 -36.36 -11.26 -1.79
CA PHE A 195 -36.36 -9.89 -1.31
C PHE A 195 -34.99 -9.46 -0.79
N PHE A 196 -34.35 -10.26 0.07
CA PHE A 196 -33.01 -9.95 0.58
C PHE A 196 -31.95 -9.95 -0.51
N ILE A 197 -31.99 -10.91 -1.45
CA ILE A 197 -31.08 -10.93 -2.60
C ILE A 197 -31.28 -9.66 -3.44
N GLY A 198 -32.53 -9.25 -3.71
CA GLY A 198 -32.82 -8.01 -4.42
C GLY A 198 -32.26 -6.77 -3.73
N LEU A 199 -32.48 -6.64 -2.42
CA LEU A 199 -32.00 -5.51 -1.63
C LEU A 199 -30.46 -5.45 -1.58
N LEU A 200 -29.80 -6.61 -1.47
CA LEU A 200 -28.35 -6.71 -1.40
C LEU A 200 -27.69 -6.42 -2.76
N THR A 201 -28.29 -6.89 -3.86
CA THR A 201 -27.80 -6.57 -5.21
C THR A 201 -27.96 -5.08 -5.55
N PHE A 202 -29.07 -4.44 -5.12
CA PHE A 202 -29.26 -3.00 -5.28
C PHE A 202 -28.19 -2.21 -4.51
N ALA A 203 -27.92 -2.58 -3.26
CA ALA A 203 -26.87 -1.94 -2.45
C ALA A 203 -25.47 -2.08 -3.06
N ILE A 204 -25.15 -3.22 -3.69
CA ILE A 204 -23.86 -3.42 -4.37
C ILE A 204 -23.73 -2.50 -5.59
N VAL A 205 -24.79 -2.39 -6.42
CA VAL A 205 -24.78 -1.52 -7.60
C VAL A 205 -24.60 -0.05 -7.21
N ASP A 206 -25.29 0.39 -6.15
CA ASP A 206 -25.16 1.76 -5.62
C ASP A 206 -23.77 2.02 -5.03
N SER A 207 -23.20 1.03 -4.31
CA SER A 207 -21.83 1.14 -3.75
C SER A 207 -20.75 1.22 -4.84
N ILE A 208 -20.89 0.49 -5.96
CA ILE A 208 -19.95 0.52 -7.08
C ILE A 208 -20.03 1.86 -7.85
N ALA A 209 -21.20 2.51 -7.88
CA ALA A 209 -21.38 3.79 -8.54
C ALA A 209 -20.74 4.97 -7.76
N SER A 210 -20.40 4.77 -6.49
CA SER A 210 -19.72 5.76 -5.66
C SER A 210 -18.20 5.75 -5.90
N PRO A 211 -17.51 6.90 -5.94
CA PRO A 211 -16.07 6.97 -6.25
C PRO A 211 -15.13 6.65 -5.08
N SER A 212 -15.64 6.30 -3.88
CA SER A 212 -14.86 6.08 -2.65
C SER A 212 -14.93 4.65 -2.11
N THR A 213 -15.00 3.68 -3.00
CA THR A 213 -15.50 2.33 -2.68
C THR A 213 -14.38 1.40 -2.20
N ASP A 214 -14.49 0.95 -0.95
CA ASP A 214 -13.56 0.03 -0.29
C ASP A 214 -13.77 -1.41 -0.79
N TRP A 215 -13.09 -1.81 -1.87
CA TRP A 215 -13.21 -3.13 -2.55
C TRP A 215 -13.32 -4.38 -1.66
N ARG A 216 -12.82 -4.30 -0.42
CA ARG A 216 -12.93 -5.35 0.61
C ARG A 216 -14.38 -5.53 1.12
N LYS A 217 -15.15 -4.46 1.27
CA LYS A 217 -16.54 -4.49 1.73
C LYS A 217 -17.47 -5.05 0.64
N GLU A 218 -17.24 -4.70 -0.63
CA GLU A 218 -18.03 -5.27 -1.73
C GLU A 218 -17.71 -6.76 -1.94
N ALA A 219 -16.45 -7.19 -1.74
CA ALA A 219 -16.09 -8.61 -1.80
C ALA A 219 -16.83 -9.45 -0.74
N VAL A 220 -16.94 -8.93 0.50
CA VAL A 220 -17.70 -9.60 1.57
C VAL A 220 -19.20 -9.66 1.24
N LEU A 221 -19.78 -8.56 0.75
CA LEU A 221 -21.18 -8.54 0.30
C LEU A 221 -21.43 -9.51 -0.86
N GLY A 222 -20.51 -9.58 -1.82
CA GLY A 222 -20.56 -10.53 -2.93
C GLY A 222 -20.53 -12.00 -2.47
N ALA A 223 -19.68 -12.33 -1.50
CA ALA A 223 -19.64 -13.68 -0.91
C ALA A 223 -20.95 -14.05 -0.21
N ILE A 224 -21.58 -13.09 0.49
CA ILE A 224 -22.88 -13.29 1.15
C ILE A 224 -24.00 -13.52 0.12
N VAL A 225 -24.01 -12.78 -0.99
CA VAL A 225 -24.96 -13.02 -2.09
C VAL A 225 -24.79 -14.43 -2.64
N LEU A 226 -23.56 -14.88 -2.86
CA LEU A 226 -23.29 -16.22 -3.39
C LEU A 226 -23.78 -17.33 -2.44
N ALA A 227 -23.59 -17.14 -1.14
CA ALA A 227 -24.11 -18.06 -0.12
C ALA A 227 -25.65 -18.13 -0.12
N LEU A 228 -26.33 -16.99 -0.22
CA LEU A 228 -27.79 -16.92 -0.29
C LEU A 228 -28.35 -17.55 -1.56
N VAL A 229 -27.70 -17.35 -2.70
CA VAL A 229 -28.07 -17.98 -3.98
C VAL A 229 -27.88 -19.49 -3.92
N SER A 230 -26.78 -19.97 -3.30
CA SER A 230 -26.54 -21.40 -3.09
C SER A 230 -27.66 -22.04 -2.22
N GLN A 231 -28.04 -21.36 -1.13
CA GLN A 231 -29.14 -21.81 -0.28
C GLN A 231 -30.49 -21.82 -1.01
N LEU A 232 -30.75 -20.84 -1.87
CA LEU A 232 -31.95 -20.79 -2.72
C LEU A 232 -31.98 -21.97 -3.72
N ILE A 233 -30.85 -22.28 -4.36
CA ILE A 233 -30.74 -23.41 -5.31
C ILE A 233 -30.96 -24.74 -4.58
N TYR A 234 -30.39 -24.92 -3.40
CA TYR A 234 -30.59 -26.11 -2.57
C TYR A 234 -32.05 -26.30 -2.15
N GLU A 235 -32.74 -25.23 -1.76
CA GLU A 235 -34.18 -25.29 -1.48
C GLU A 235 -35.02 -25.57 -2.73
N GLN A 236 -34.62 -25.04 -3.89
CA GLN A 236 -35.29 -25.31 -5.16
C GLN A 236 -35.12 -26.75 -5.63
N SER A 237 -33.92 -27.34 -5.50
CA SER A 237 -33.66 -28.73 -5.90
C SER A 237 -34.47 -29.71 -5.05
N MET A 238 -34.49 -29.52 -3.72
CA MET A 238 -35.31 -30.32 -2.80
C MET A 238 -36.82 -30.18 -3.07
N SER A 239 -37.25 -28.98 -3.44
CA SER A 239 -38.65 -28.69 -3.82
C SER A 239 -39.03 -29.26 -5.19
N SER A 240 -38.11 -29.33 -6.14
CA SER A 240 -38.33 -29.85 -7.51
C SER A 240 -38.41 -31.38 -7.51
N GLU A 241 -37.57 -32.04 -6.73
CA GLU A 241 -37.62 -33.48 -6.48
C GLU A 241 -38.99 -33.91 -5.90
N THR A 242 -39.55 -33.07 -5.02
CA THR A 242 -40.92 -33.23 -4.50
C THR A 242 -42.00 -33.11 -5.60
N GLY A 243 -41.80 -32.24 -6.59
CA GLY A 243 -42.72 -32.06 -7.73
C GLY A 243 -42.71 -33.24 -8.70
N LYS A 244 -41.56 -33.88 -8.92
CA LYS A 244 -41.44 -35.09 -9.77
C LYS A 244 -42.06 -36.33 -9.11
N ILE A 245 -41.80 -36.55 -7.82
CA ILE A 245 -42.34 -37.71 -7.08
C ILE A 245 -43.88 -37.61 -6.97
N ARG A 246 -44.43 -36.42 -6.76
CA ARG A 246 -45.89 -36.22 -6.71
C ARG A 246 -46.58 -36.51 -8.05
N LYS A 247 -45.92 -36.23 -9.18
CA LYS A 247 -46.43 -36.57 -10.52
C LYS A 247 -46.38 -38.08 -10.77
N ALA A 248 -45.26 -38.74 -10.47
CA ALA A 248 -45.12 -40.20 -10.60
C ALA A 248 -46.17 -40.96 -9.77
N ASN A 249 -46.40 -40.56 -8.51
CA ASN A 249 -47.39 -41.20 -7.63
C ASN A 249 -48.85 -40.91 -8.02
N THR A 250 -49.11 -39.87 -8.84
CA THR A 250 -50.46 -39.56 -9.34
C THR A 250 -50.75 -40.30 -10.64
N GLU A 251 -49.73 -40.65 -11.42
CA GLU A 251 -49.83 -41.49 -12.61
C GLU A 251 -49.99 -42.98 -12.26
N GLU A 252 -49.30 -43.49 -11.23
CA GLU A 252 -49.51 -44.86 -10.72
C GLU A 252 -50.92 -45.10 -10.13
N LYS A 253 -51.57 -44.06 -9.61
CA LYS A 253 -52.95 -44.17 -9.08
C LYS A 253 -54.05 -44.11 -10.14
N LYS A 254 -53.70 -43.95 -11.42
CA LYS A 254 -54.64 -43.87 -12.54
C LYS A 254 -54.60 -45.09 -13.49
N ASN A 255 -53.74 -46.08 -13.23
CA ASN A 255 -53.72 -47.37 -13.92
C ASN A 255 -54.31 -48.47 -13.04
#